data_AF-A0A8S3JGI5-F1
#
_entry.id   AF-A0A8S3JGI5-F1
#
_cell.length_a   1.000
_cell.length_b   1.000
_cell.length_c   1.000
_cell.angle_alpha   90.00
_cell.angle_beta   90.00
_cell.angle_gamma   90.00
#
_symmetry.space_group_name_H-M   'P 1'
#
loop_
_entity.id
_entity.type
_entity.pdbx_description
1 polymer ?
#
loop_
_entity_poly.entity_id
_entity_poly.type
_entity_poly.pdbx_seq_one_letter_code
_entity_poly.pdbx_strand_id
1 'polypeptide(L)'
;MVEKARDICKLNKQETQRVYEICFLQSININDDEQMKNFRLIVKQRLYEPLQFDKRRRLQLADPTLEALATDPEKRKKYLSTQYEYVLEHYENILRAFDKYKD
;
A
#
# COMPACT_ATOMS: atom_id res chain seq x y z
N MET A 1 7.44 11.72 -21.19
CA MET A 1 6.88 11.94 -19.84
C MET A 1 7.48 11.02 -18.79
N VAL A 2 7.65 9.72 -19.07
CA VAL A 2 8.25 8.74 -18.16
C VAL A 2 9.69 9.09 -17.74
N GLU A 3 10.53 9.57 -18.66
CA GLU A 3 11.93 9.96 -18.35
C GLU A 3 12.00 11.17 -17.40
N LYS A 4 11.18 12.21 -17.64
CA LYS A 4 11.09 13.37 -16.73
C LYS A 4 10.60 12.99 -15.33
N ALA A 5 9.59 12.12 -15.22
CA ALA A 5 9.09 11.67 -13.93
C ALA A 5 10.15 10.87 -13.14
N ARG A 6 10.96 10.07 -13.84
CA ARG A 6 12.06 9.30 -13.24
C ARG A 6 13.16 10.22 -12.68
N ASP A 7 13.57 11.23 -13.45
CA ASP A 7 14.65 12.15 -13.07
C ASP A 7 14.25 13.11 -11.93
N ILE A 8 12.99 13.53 -11.92
CA ILE A 8 12.46 14.47 -10.92
C ILE A 8 12.14 13.76 -9.61
N CYS A 9 11.42 12.65 -9.66
CA CYS A 9 10.82 12.09 -8.45
C CYS A 9 11.78 11.24 -7.63
N LYS A 10 12.85 10.68 -8.26
CA LYS A 10 13.91 9.89 -7.58
C LYS A 10 13.39 8.91 -6.52
N LEU A 11 12.23 8.29 -6.79
CA LEU A 11 11.51 7.49 -5.82
C LEU A 11 12.20 6.15 -5.59
N ASN A 12 12.26 5.71 -4.34
CA ASN A 12 12.66 4.35 -4.00
C ASN A 12 11.54 3.35 -4.37
N LYS A 13 11.82 2.04 -4.24
CA LYS A 13 10.85 0.97 -4.59
C LYS A 13 9.53 1.13 -3.84
N GLN A 14 9.58 1.43 -2.54
CA GLN A 14 8.37 1.53 -1.70
C GLN A 14 7.53 2.75 -2.09
N GLU A 15 8.18 3.88 -2.34
CA GLU A 15 7.54 5.11 -2.78
C GLU A 15 6.90 4.94 -4.16
N THR A 16 7.61 4.27 -5.09
CA THR A 16 7.08 3.97 -6.43
C THR A 16 5.84 3.10 -6.35
N GLN A 17 5.84 2.09 -5.48
CA GLN A 17 4.68 1.21 -5.31
C GLN A 17 3.49 1.96 -4.70
N ARG A 18 3.71 2.87 -3.75
CA ARG A 18 2.65 3.75 -3.22
C ARG A 18 2.06 4.67 -4.29
N VAL A 19 2.91 5.32 -5.10
CA VAL A 19 2.45 6.19 -6.19
C VAL A 19 1.66 5.38 -7.22
N TYR A 20 2.13 4.19 -7.59
CA TYR A 20 1.40 3.29 -8.47
C TYR A 20 0.01 2.95 -7.92
N GLU A 21 -0.09 2.57 -6.63
CA GLU A 21 -1.39 2.26 -6.01
C GLU A 21 -2.33 3.46 -6.00
N ILE A 22 -1.84 4.67 -5.71
CA ILE A 22 -2.66 5.90 -5.74
C ILE A 22 -3.18 6.17 -7.15
N CYS A 23 -2.30 6.12 -8.16
CA CYS A 23 -2.69 6.28 -9.55
C CYS A 23 -3.65 5.18 -10.01
N PHE A 24 -3.44 3.95 -9.54
CA PHE A 24 -4.32 2.83 -9.86
C PHE A 24 -5.70 3.02 -9.24
N LEU A 25 -5.80 3.42 -7.97
CA LEU A 25 -7.07 3.76 -7.31
C LEU A 25 -7.82 4.85 -8.06
N GLN A 26 -7.12 5.87 -8.57
CA GLN A 26 -7.73 6.93 -9.38
C GLN A 26 -8.28 6.41 -10.71
N SER A 27 -7.68 5.35 -11.27
CA SER A 27 -8.02 4.83 -12.60
C SER A 27 -9.15 3.79 -12.61
N ILE A 28 -9.48 3.20 -11.46
CA ILE A 28 -10.49 2.13 -11.36
C ILE A 28 -11.88 2.68 -11.04
N ASN A 29 -12.91 1.92 -11.42
CA ASN A 29 -14.28 2.20 -11.00
C ASN A 29 -14.51 1.67 -9.58
N ILE A 30 -14.75 2.57 -8.61
CA ILE A 30 -14.99 2.19 -7.21
C ILE A 30 -16.28 1.38 -7.00
N ASN A 31 -17.22 1.44 -7.94
CA ASN A 31 -18.47 0.67 -7.90
C ASN A 31 -18.33 -0.71 -8.58
N ASP A 32 -17.16 -1.01 -9.14
CA ASP A 32 -16.83 -2.32 -9.70
C ASP A 32 -16.13 -3.17 -8.64
N ASP A 33 -16.86 -4.17 -8.13
CA ASP A 33 -16.39 -5.07 -7.08
C ASP A 33 -15.13 -5.85 -7.49
N GLU A 34 -14.97 -6.20 -8.77
CA GLU A 34 -13.82 -6.95 -9.25
C GLU A 34 -12.57 -6.07 -9.26
N GLN A 35 -12.69 -4.84 -9.76
CA GLN A 35 -11.59 -3.88 -9.75
C GLN A 35 -11.17 -3.50 -8.34
N MET A 36 -12.13 -3.26 -7.44
CA MET A 36 -11.87 -2.96 -6.04
C MET A 36 -11.27 -4.16 -5.29
N LYS A 37 -11.67 -5.38 -5.63
CA LYS A 37 -11.04 -6.61 -5.11
C LYS A 37 -9.58 -6.70 -5.55
N ASN A 38 -9.28 -6.43 -6.83
CA ASN A 38 -7.92 -6.45 -7.34
C ASN A 38 -7.04 -5.40 -6.67
N PHE A 39 -7.54 -4.17 -6.52
CA PHE A 39 -6.86 -3.11 -5.76
C PHE A 39 -6.54 -3.57 -4.34
N ARG A 40 -7.53 -4.14 -3.63
CA ARG A 40 -7.35 -4.66 -2.27
C ARG A 40 -6.28 -5.73 -2.18
N LEU A 41 -6.22 -6.64 -3.15
CA LEU A 41 -5.21 -7.69 -3.18
C LEU A 41 -3.80 -7.11 -3.35
N ILE A 42 -3.61 -6.15 -4.25
CA ILE A 42 -2.32 -5.49 -4.48
C ILE A 42 -1.82 -4.82 -3.19
N VAL A 43 -2.67 -4.01 -2.54
CA VAL A 43 -2.31 -3.31 -1.31
C VAL A 43 -1.99 -4.30 -0.18
N LYS A 44 -2.82 -5.34 -0.01
CA LYS A 44 -2.59 -6.36 1.02
C LYS A 44 -1.33 -7.19 0.77
N GLN A 45 -0.99 -7.48 -0.48
CA GLN A 45 0.27 -8.16 -0.83
C GLN A 45 1.48 -7.32 -0.42
N ARG A 46 1.48 -6.01 -0.72
CA ARG A 46 2.55 -5.11 -0.26
C ARG A 46 2.63 -5.07 1.27
N LEU A 47 1.50 -4.91 1.96
CA LEU A 47 1.46 -4.90 3.43
C LEU A 47 1.93 -6.22 4.05
N TYR A 48 1.81 -7.33 3.30
CA TYR A 48 2.25 -8.65 3.72
C TYR A 48 3.74 -8.93 3.44
N GLU A 49 4.36 -8.24 2.48
CA GLU A 49 5.78 -8.43 2.10
C GLU A 49 6.74 -8.40 3.32
N PRO A 50 6.63 -7.47 4.28
CA PRO A 50 7.51 -7.45 5.45
C PRO A 50 7.33 -8.66 6.39
N LEU A 51 6.14 -9.26 6.40
CA LEU A 51 5.83 -10.43 7.24
C LEU A 51 6.45 -11.72 6.68
N GLN A 52 6.79 -11.73 5.39
CA GLN A 52 7.44 -12.85 4.71
C GLN A 52 8.97 -12.85 4.84
N PHE A 53 9.56 -11.78 5.38
CA PHE A 53 11.00 -11.74 5.62
C PHE A 53 11.41 -12.78 6.66
N ASP A 54 12.58 -13.40 6.51
CA ASP A 54 13.12 -14.30 7.52
C ASP A 54 13.26 -13.60 8.87
N LYS A 55 13.21 -14.38 9.96
CA LYS A 55 13.27 -13.87 11.34
C LYS A 55 14.41 -12.87 11.57
N ARG A 56 15.61 -13.15 11.02
CA ARG A 56 16.77 -12.25 11.11
C ARG A 56 16.49 -10.87 10.51
N ARG A 57 15.84 -10.82 9.35
CA ARG A 57 15.53 -9.58 8.63
C ARG A 57 14.35 -8.84 9.28
N ARG A 58 13.38 -9.54 9.87
CA ARG A 58 12.34 -8.90 10.70
C ARG A 58 12.91 -8.26 11.97
N LEU A 59 13.83 -8.95 12.65
CA LEU A 59 14.50 -8.40 13.84
C LEU A 59 15.36 -7.17 13.54
N GLN A 60 15.97 -7.09 12.34
CA GLN A 60 16.70 -5.91 11.89
C GLN A 60 15.82 -4.69 11.67
N LEU A 61 14.52 -4.88 11.38
CA LEU A 61 13.55 -3.79 11.29
C LEU A 61 13.16 -3.24 12.67
N ALA A 62 13.57 -3.90 13.76
CA ALA A 62 13.27 -3.55 15.14
C ALA A 62 11.76 -3.33 15.42
N ASP A 63 10.89 -3.95 14.63
CA ASP A 63 9.44 -3.87 14.80
C ASP A 63 8.91 -5.14 15.49
N PRO A 64 8.63 -5.10 16.81
CA PRO A 64 8.12 -6.26 17.55
C PRO A 64 6.73 -6.71 17.06
N THR A 65 6.00 -5.84 16.35
CA THR A 65 4.69 -6.15 15.77
C THR A 65 4.83 -7.19 14.66
N LEU A 66 5.89 -7.13 13.85
CA LEU A 66 6.08 -8.05 12.72
C LEU A 66 6.26 -9.50 13.17
N GLU A 67 6.92 -9.75 14.29
CA GLU A 67 7.12 -11.11 14.81
C GLU A 67 5.82 -11.70 15.39
N ALA A 68 5.05 -10.88 16.10
CA ALA A 68 3.73 -11.28 16.61
C ALA A 68 2.75 -11.57 15.46
N LEU A 69 2.81 -10.80 14.38
CA LEU A 69 1.97 -11.00 13.20
C LEU A 69 2.44 -12.15 12.30
N ALA A 70 3.74 -12.47 12.28
CA ALA A 70 4.25 -13.61 11.52
C ALA A 70 3.82 -14.97 12.12
N THR A 71 3.59 -15.02 13.43
CA THR A 71 3.30 -16.26 14.18
C THR A 71 1.81 -16.52 14.39
N ASP A 72 0.96 -15.51 14.25
CA ASP A 72 -0.49 -15.59 14.50
C ASP A 72 -1.30 -15.19 13.25
N PRO A 73 -1.86 -16.16 12.50
CA PRO A 73 -2.60 -15.91 11.28
C PRO A 73 -3.85 -15.03 11.46
N GLU A 74 -4.54 -15.12 12.60
CA GLU A 74 -5.77 -14.34 12.87
C GLU A 74 -5.43 -12.89 13.18
N LYS A 75 -4.41 -12.65 14.03
CA LYS A 75 -3.90 -11.29 14.25
C LYS A 75 -3.39 -10.67 12.96
N ARG A 76 -2.69 -11.45 12.14
CA ARG A 76 -2.23 -11.02 10.82
C ARG A 76 -3.37 -10.61 9.90
N LYS A 77 -4.42 -11.44 9.80
CA LYS A 77 -5.59 -11.14 8.96
C LYS A 77 -6.28 -9.86 9.41
N LYS A 78 -6.46 -9.69 10.73
CA LYS A 78 -7.03 -8.47 11.32
C LYS A 78 -6.18 -7.25 11.00
N TYR A 79 -4.87 -7.34 11.25
CA TYR A 79 -3.92 -6.28 10.96
C TYR A 79 -3.95 -5.86 9.49
N LEU A 80 -3.85 -6.81 8.55
CA LEU A 80 -3.87 -6.50 7.11
C LEU A 80 -5.18 -5.85 6.66
N SER A 81 -6.31 -6.18 7.28
CA SER A 81 -7.59 -5.51 6.99
C SER A 81 -7.62 -4.08 7.52
N THR A 82 -7.23 -3.85 8.78
CA THR A 82 -7.18 -2.51 9.38
C THR A 82 -6.18 -1.61 8.64
N GLN A 83 -4.99 -2.13 8.30
CA GLN A 83 -3.99 -1.37 7.55
C GLN A 83 -4.46 -1.06 6.12
N TYR A 84 -5.18 -1.98 5.49
CA TYR A 84 -5.78 -1.73 4.18
C TYR A 84 -6.79 -0.57 4.24
N GLU A 85 -7.68 -0.57 5.23
CA GLU A 85 -8.67 0.50 5.42
C GLU A 85 -8.00 1.87 5.62
N TYR A 86 -6.96 1.93 6.46
CA TYR A 86 -6.18 3.14 6.67
C TYR A 86 -5.50 3.63 5.37
N VAL A 87 -4.90 2.71 4.60
CA VAL A 87 -4.25 3.06 3.32
C VAL A 87 -5.28 3.58 2.31
N LEU A 88 -6.44 2.93 2.20
CA LEU A 88 -7.50 3.34 1.31
C LEU A 88 -7.99 4.76 1.64
N GLU A 89 -8.33 5.01 2.92
CA GLU A 89 -8.74 6.34 3.38
C GLU A 89 -7.67 7.40 3.10
N HIS A 90 -6.40 7.07 3.37
CA HIS A 90 -5.30 7.99 3.11
C HIS A 90 -5.16 8.33 1.63
N TYR A 91 -5.29 7.34 0.74
CA TYR A 91 -5.21 7.57 -0.71
C TYR A 91 -6.41 8.34 -1.24
N GLU A 92 -7.62 8.06 -0.76
CA GLU A 92 -8.80 8.85 -1.09
C GLU A 92 -8.63 10.31 -0.70
N ASN A 93 -8.07 10.58 0.49
CA ASN A 93 -7.78 11.94 0.94
C ASN A 93 -6.74 12.64 0.07
N ILE A 94 -5.70 11.94 -0.38
CA ILE A 94 -4.71 12.45 -1.33
C ILE A 94 -5.38 12.81 -2.66
N LEU A 95 -6.21 11.92 -3.21
CA LEU A 95 -6.90 12.16 -4.49
C LEU A 95 -7.87 13.34 -4.38
N ARG A 96 -8.64 13.43 -3.29
CA ARG A 96 -9.51 14.59 -3.00
C ARG A 96 -8.71 15.89 -2.89
N ALA A 97 -7.51 15.86 -2.33
CA ALA A 97 -6.64 17.03 -2.27
C ALA A 97 -6.16 17.41 -3.68
N PHE A 98 -5.72 16.45 -4.49
CA PHE A 98 -5.28 16.70 -5.86
C PHE A 98 -6.37 17.30 -6.75
N ASP A 99 -7.61 16.83 -6.62
CA ASP A 99 -8.72 17.36 -7.40
C ASP A 99 -9.02 18.84 -7.07
N LYS A 100 -8.70 19.31 -5.86
CA LYS A 100 -8.80 20.75 -5.50
C LYS A 100 -7.75 21.64 -6.18
N TYR A 101 -6.68 21.06 -6.72
CA TYR A 101 -5.59 21.79 -7.39
C TYR A 101 -5.62 21.63 -8.92
N LYS A 102 -6.70 21.05 -9.47
CA LYS A 102 -6.89 20.92 -10.93
C LYS A 102 -7.56 22.14 -11.57
N ASP A 103 -8.03 23.09 -10.76
CA ASP A 103 -8.52 24.42 -11.18
C ASP A 103 -7.37 25.46 -11.19
#